data_AF-A0A139DA30-F1
#
_entry.id   AF-A0A139DA30-F1
#
_cell.length_a   1.000
_cell.length_b   1.000
_cell.length_c   1.000
_cell.angle_alpha   90.00
_cell.angle_beta   90.00
_cell.angle_gamma   90.00
#
_symmetry.space_group_name_H-M   'P 1'
#
loop_
_entity.id
_entity.type
_entity.pdbx_description
1 polymer ?
#
loop_
_entity_poly.entity_id
_entity_poly.type
_entity_poly.pdbx_seq_one_letter_code
_entity_poly.pdbx_strand_id
1 'polypeptide(L)'
;LTRYLIGEVFQSHKARVNALRNFFPDAKEEDWTLQMAGQRVQIIKEAPGGGGKLEFGTEIVAAKDGSLAALLGASPGASTAVNAMIDVLERCFPEKVKTEQWQERMRELVPSYGQSLVDDAELLHKVRERTLSTLKLR
;
A
#
# COMPACT_ATOMS: atom_id res chain seq x y z
N LEU A 1 -6.99 -22.53 8.99
CA LEU A 1 -6.98 -21.18 9.60
C LEU A 1 -7.30 -21.22 11.10
N THR A 2 -8.45 -21.72 11.54
CA THR A 2 -8.85 -21.71 12.96
C THR A 2 -7.83 -22.36 13.91
N ARG A 3 -7.34 -23.57 13.60
CA ARG A 3 -6.30 -24.25 14.39
C ARG A 3 -5.00 -23.44 14.50
N TYR A 4 -4.63 -22.76 13.42
CA TYR A 4 -3.45 -21.90 13.39
C TYR A 4 -3.63 -20.70 14.33
N LEU A 5 -4.76 -19.99 14.22
CA LEU A 5 -5.06 -18.83 15.08
C LEU A 5 -5.11 -19.18 16.56
N ILE A 6 -5.67 -20.35 16.91
CA ILE A 6 -5.64 -20.86 18.28
C ILE A 6 -4.19 -21.06 18.73
N GLY A 7 -3.35 -21.67 17.88
CA GLY A 7 -1.91 -21.83 18.14
C GLY A 7 -1.20 -20.50 18.42
N GLU A 8 -1.45 -19.48 17.60
CA GLU A 8 -0.88 -18.13 17.77
C GLU A 8 -1.24 -17.50 19.12
N VAL A 9 -2.50 -17.67 19.57
CA VAL A 9 -2.97 -17.14 20.86
C VAL A 9 -2.19 -17.73 22.04
N PHE A 10 -1.83 -19.01 21.97
CA PHE A 10 -1.09 -19.71 23.03
C PHE A 10 0.43 -19.50 22.97
N GLN A 11 0.96 -18.80 21.97
CA GLN A 11 2.42 -18.57 21.89
C GLN A 11 2.91 -17.68 23.03
N SER A 12 4.03 -18.08 23.64
CA SER A 12 4.80 -17.24 24.56
C SER A 12 5.49 -16.09 23.82
N HIS A 13 5.89 -15.05 24.55
CA HIS A 13 6.65 -13.91 23.98
C HIS A 13 7.88 -14.38 23.20
N LYS A 14 8.72 -15.21 23.83
CA LYS A 14 9.88 -15.84 23.18
C LYS A 14 9.56 -16.58 21.89
N ALA A 15 8.45 -17.34 21.85
CA ALA A 15 8.05 -18.06 20.64
C ALA A 15 7.66 -17.09 19.50
N ARG A 16 6.95 -16.01 19.82
CA ARG A 16 6.61 -14.94 18.86
C ARG A 16 7.86 -14.24 18.32
N VAL A 17 8.80 -13.89 19.19
CA VAL A 17 10.07 -13.28 18.78
C VAL A 17 10.93 -14.25 17.97
N ASN A 18 10.93 -15.54 18.29
CA ASN A 18 11.61 -16.56 17.47
C ASN A 18 11.02 -16.64 16.06
N ALA A 19 9.69 -16.56 15.91
CA ALA A 19 9.06 -16.50 14.60
C ALA A 19 9.43 -15.21 13.84
N LEU A 20 9.52 -14.08 14.53
CA LEU A 20 9.95 -12.80 13.96
C LEU A 20 11.38 -12.85 13.42
N ARG A 21 12.29 -13.61 14.06
CA ARG A 21 13.67 -13.79 13.59
C ARG A 21 13.80 -14.42 12.21
N ASN A 22 12.74 -15.08 11.71
CA ASN A 22 12.70 -15.55 10.33
C ASN A 22 12.65 -14.40 9.31
N PHE A 23 12.19 -13.22 9.72
CA PHE A 23 12.10 -12.01 8.89
C PHE A 23 13.13 -10.94 9.29
N PHE A 24 13.42 -10.83 10.58
CA PHE A 24 14.39 -9.88 11.14
C PHE A 24 15.34 -10.60 12.14
N PRO A 25 16.43 -11.21 11.65
CA PRO A 25 17.29 -12.10 12.45
C PRO A 25 17.84 -11.48 13.74
N ASP A 26 18.10 -10.17 13.72
CA ASP A 26 18.70 -9.44 14.84
C ASP A 26 17.70 -9.01 15.92
N ALA A 27 16.43 -9.45 15.83
CA ALA A 27 15.40 -9.13 16.82
C ALA A 27 15.80 -9.61 18.24
N LYS A 28 15.91 -8.67 19.19
CA LYS A 28 16.19 -8.94 20.61
C LYS A 28 14.91 -8.92 21.42
N GLU A 29 14.70 -9.90 22.30
CA GLU A 29 13.41 -10.11 22.97
C GLU A 29 12.93 -8.90 23.78
N GLU A 30 13.87 -8.16 24.38
CA GLU A 30 13.65 -6.95 25.17
C GLU A 30 13.14 -5.74 24.36
N ASP A 31 13.38 -5.70 23.05
CA ASP A 31 12.99 -4.59 22.19
C ASP A 31 11.54 -4.72 21.67
N TRP A 32 10.91 -5.88 21.87
CA TRP A 32 9.58 -6.19 21.31
C TRP A 32 8.54 -6.31 22.41
N THR A 33 7.39 -5.71 22.16
CA THR A 33 6.22 -5.81 23.02
C THR A 33 4.98 -6.11 22.19
N LEU A 34 4.00 -6.77 22.82
CA LEU A 34 2.71 -7.00 22.19
C LEU A 34 1.92 -5.71 22.18
N GLN A 35 1.42 -5.35 21.01
CA GLN A 35 0.55 -4.20 20.84
C GLN A 35 -0.83 -4.62 20.36
N MET A 36 -1.87 -3.99 20.91
CA MET A 36 -3.24 -4.15 20.42
C MET A 36 -3.35 -3.52 19.03
N ALA A 37 -3.40 -4.36 17.99
CA ALA A 37 -3.46 -3.93 16.58
C ALA A 37 -4.82 -3.32 16.16
N GLY A 38 -5.76 -3.16 17.10
CA GLY A 38 -7.10 -2.65 16.86
C GLY A 38 -8.09 -3.70 16.36
N GLN A 39 -9.24 -3.23 15.88
CA GLN A 39 -10.28 -4.08 15.30
C GLN A 39 -10.17 -4.06 13.78
N ARG A 40 -10.19 -5.25 13.18
CA ARG A 40 -10.24 -5.37 11.73
C ARG A 40 -11.69 -5.27 11.26
N VAL A 41 -11.98 -4.26 10.45
CA VAL A 41 -13.27 -4.12 9.76
C VAL A 41 -13.18 -4.74 8.36
N GLN A 42 -14.28 -5.34 7.91
CA GLN A 42 -14.41 -5.94 6.59
C GLN A 42 -15.53 -5.22 5.83
N ILE A 43 -15.22 -4.73 4.63
CA ILE A 43 -16.20 -4.01 3.81
C ILE A 43 -17.16 -5.01 3.17
N ILE A 44 -18.46 -4.73 3.28
CA ILE A 44 -19.53 -5.46 2.64
C ILE A 44 -20.29 -4.47 1.76
N LYS A 45 -20.40 -4.75 0.46
CA LYS A 45 -21.18 -3.97 -0.50
C LYS A 45 -22.43 -4.71 -0.92
N GLU A 46 -23.42 -3.98 -1.41
CA GLU A 46 -24.61 -4.59 -1.98
C GLU A 46 -24.26 -5.30 -3.30
N ALA A 47 -24.70 -6.56 -3.42
CA ALA A 47 -24.55 -7.34 -4.63
C ALA A 47 -25.71 -7.06 -5.61
N PRO A 48 -25.48 -7.11 -6.93
CA PRO A 48 -26.58 -7.09 -7.90
C PRO A 48 -27.55 -8.24 -7.63
N GLY A 49 -28.83 -7.92 -7.39
CA GLY A 49 -29.86 -8.90 -7.02
C GLY A 49 -30.09 -9.05 -5.50
N GLY A 50 -29.46 -8.21 -4.68
CA GLY A 50 -29.61 -8.18 -3.23
C GLY A 50 -28.57 -9.02 -2.48
N GLY A 51 -28.43 -8.75 -1.18
CA GLY A 51 -27.42 -9.37 -0.32
C GLY A 51 -26.08 -8.62 -0.29
N GLY A 52 -25.16 -9.10 0.56
CA GLY A 52 -23.84 -8.48 0.76
C GLY A 52 -22.72 -9.27 0.08
N LYS A 53 -21.90 -8.60 -0.72
CA LYS A 53 -20.64 -9.10 -1.26
C LYS A 53 -19.47 -8.57 -0.42
N LEU A 54 -18.58 -9.48 -0.03
CA LEU A 54 -17.30 -9.12 0.59
C LEU A 54 -16.44 -8.41 -0.44
N GLU A 55 -15.98 -7.19 -0.11
CA GLU A 55 -15.00 -6.51 -0.93
C GLU A 55 -13.59 -6.75 -0.42
N PHE A 56 -12.70 -7.10 -1.35
CA PHE A 56 -11.30 -7.38 -1.09
C PHE A 56 -10.44 -6.32 -1.75
N GLY A 57 -9.54 -5.71 -0.99
CA GLY A 57 -8.57 -4.74 -1.50
C GLY A 57 -8.58 -3.41 -0.75
N THR A 58 -7.87 -2.45 -1.33
CA THR A 58 -7.87 -1.04 -0.91
C THR A 58 -8.81 -0.28 -1.85
N GLU A 59 -9.74 0.48 -1.29
CA GLU A 59 -10.65 1.34 -2.05
C GLU A 59 -10.43 2.79 -1.68
N ILE A 60 -10.31 3.65 -2.69
CA ILE A 60 -10.23 5.09 -2.49
C ILE A 60 -11.65 5.66 -2.63
N VAL A 61 -12.19 6.15 -1.53
CA VAL A 61 -13.44 6.91 -1.49
C VAL A 61 -13.08 8.38 -1.33
N ALA A 62 -13.51 9.22 -2.28
CA ALA A 62 -13.33 10.65 -2.21
C ALA A 62 -14.68 11.35 -2.14
N ALA A 63 -14.78 12.39 -1.32
CA ALA A 63 -15.93 13.29 -1.36
C ALA A 63 -16.01 13.95 -2.74
N LYS A 64 -17.23 14.23 -3.21
CA LYS A 64 -17.45 14.81 -4.55
C LYS A 64 -16.73 16.15 -4.75
N ASP A 65 -16.51 16.89 -3.67
CA ASP A 65 -15.79 18.17 -3.64
C ASP A 65 -14.27 18.02 -3.41
N GLY A 66 -13.76 16.79 -3.27
CA GLY A 66 -12.34 16.51 -3.03
C GLY A 66 -11.83 16.88 -1.64
N SER A 67 -12.70 17.34 -0.73
CA SER A 67 -12.32 17.79 0.62
C SER A 67 -11.82 16.68 1.54
N LEU A 68 -12.23 15.44 1.24
CA LEU A 68 -11.89 14.24 2.00
C LEU A 68 -11.59 13.08 1.06
N ALA A 69 -10.50 12.38 1.32
CA ALA A 69 -10.17 11.09 0.74
C ALA A 69 -9.96 10.08 1.86
N ALA A 70 -10.60 8.92 1.76
CA ALA A 70 -10.40 7.79 2.64
C ALA A 70 -9.93 6.59 1.82
N LEU A 71 -8.84 5.95 2.25
CA LEU A 71 -8.46 4.62 1.80
C LEU A 71 -9.10 3.61 2.75
N LEU A 72 -10.09 2.88 2.25
CA LEU A 72 -10.83 1.88 2.99
C LEU A 72 -10.35 0.47 2.61
N GLY A 73 -10.34 -0.45 3.57
CA GLY A 73 -10.02 -1.85 3.34
C GLY A 73 -8.60 -2.22 3.76
N ALA A 74 -7.97 -3.13 3.02
CA ALA A 74 -6.60 -3.54 3.34
C ALA A 74 -5.65 -2.36 3.13
N SER A 75 -4.73 -2.12 4.06
CA SER A 75 -3.67 -1.14 3.85
C SER A 75 -2.88 -1.52 2.59
N PRO A 76 -2.69 -0.61 1.63
CA PRO A 76 -1.98 -0.94 0.40
C PRO A 76 -0.54 -1.33 0.74
N GLY A 77 -0.12 -2.49 0.25
CA GLY A 77 1.27 -2.94 0.39
C GLY A 77 2.21 -2.01 -0.40
N ALA A 78 3.52 -2.18 -0.18
CA ALA A 78 4.54 -1.37 -0.86
C ALA A 78 4.38 -1.35 -2.39
N SER A 79 3.88 -2.44 -3.00
CA SER A 79 3.64 -2.55 -4.44
C SER A 79 2.46 -1.73 -4.97
N THR A 80 1.51 -1.33 -4.12
CA THR A 80 0.29 -0.61 -4.54
C THR A 80 0.14 0.77 -3.88
N ALA A 81 0.87 1.04 -2.81
CA ALA A 81 0.76 2.28 -2.04
C ALA A 81 1.04 3.54 -2.87
N VAL A 82 2.09 3.52 -3.69
CA VAL A 82 2.44 4.68 -4.54
C VAL A 82 1.33 4.97 -5.54
N ASN A 83 0.84 3.94 -6.24
CA ASN A 83 -0.24 4.10 -7.22
C ASN A 83 -1.52 4.62 -6.56
N ALA A 84 -1.87 4.06 -5.39
CA ALA A 84 -3.03 4.53 -4.64
C ALA A 84 -2.91 6.01 -4.23
N MET A 85 -1.71 6.51 -3.89
CA MET A 85 -1.55 7.93 -3.56
C MET A 85 -1.62 8.82 -4.79
N ILE A 86 -1.09 8.37 -5.93
CA ILE A 86 -1.24 9.08 -7.21
C ILE A 86 -2.73 9.23 -7.53
N ASP A 87 -3.51 8.16 -7.43
CA ASP A 87 -4.97 8.19 -7.62
C ASP A 87 -5.67 9.19 -6.68
N VAL A 88 -5.27 9.26 -5.41
CA VAL A 88 -5.80 10.25 -4.46
C VAL A 88 -5.49 11.68 -4.92
N LEU A 89 -4.26 11.95 -5.35
CA LEU A 89 -3.84 13.27 -5.82
C LEU A 89 -4.64 13.69 -7.06
N GLU A 90 -4.79 12.79 -8.03
CA GLU A 90 -5.53 13.04 -9.27
C GLU A 90 -7.02 13.29 -9.02
N ARG A 91 -7.64 12.54 -8.12
CA ARG A 91 -9.08 12.66 -7.81
C ARG A 91 -9.39 13.88 -6.94
N CYS A 92 -8.55 14.16 -5.95
CA CYS A 92 -8.86 15.17 -4.93
C CYS A 92 -8.28 16.55 -5.27
N PHE A 93 -7.24 16.61 -6.11
CA PHE A 93 -6.61 17.87 -6.53
C PHE A 93 -6.47 17.97 -8.06
N PRO A 94 -7.54 17.71 -8.84
CA PRO A 94 -7.45 17.61 -10.30
C PRO A 94 -6.90 18.88 -10.96
N GLU A 95 -7.27 20.06 -10.45
CA GLU A 95 -6.78 21.32 -11.00
C GLU A 95 -5.31 21.59 -10.64
N LYS A 96 -4.86 21.16 -9.45
CA LYS A 96 -3.45 21.30 -9.07
C LYS A 96 -2.56 20.35 -9.86
N VAL A 97 -2.98 19.10 -10.03
CA VAL A 97 -2.22 18.10 -10.79
C VAL A 97 -2.00 18.54 -12.24
N LYS A 98 -2.89 19.34 -12.83
CA LYS A 98 -2.71 19.89 -14.18
C LYS A 98 -1.72 21.06 -14.25
N THR A 99 -1.34 21.66 -13.13
CA THR A 99 -0.37 22.78 -13.14
C THR A 99 1.03 22.28 -13.49
N GLU A 100 1.81 23.11 -14.18
CA GLU A 100 3.18 22.79 -14.56
C GLU A 100 4.04 22.44 -13.34
N GLN A 101 3.88 23.17 -12.24
CA GLN A 101 4.60 22.94 -10.99
C GLN A 101 4.39 21.52 -10.44
N TRP A 102 3.16 21.04 -10.40
CA TRP A 102 2.87 19.69 -9.91
C TRP A 102 3.29 18.63 -10.91
N GLN A 103 3.09 18.88 -12.20
CA GLN A 103 3.54 17.99 -13.26
C GLN A 103 5.07 17.78 -13.21
N GLU A 104 5.84 18.84 -13.00
CA GLU A 104 7.29 18.78 -12.80
C GLU A 104 7.64 17.98 -11.55
N ARG A 105 7.03 18.29 -10.40
CA ARG A 105 7.30 17.58 -9.15
C ARG A 105 6.94 16.09 -9.21
N MET A 106 5.83 15.75 -9.86
CA MET A 106 5.40 14.37 -10.04
C MET A 106 6.40 13.59 -10.90
N ARG A 107 6.92 14.19 -11.98
CA ARG A 107 7.95 13.56 -12.82
C ARG A 107 9.31 13.44 -12.13
N GLU A 108 9.65 14.35 -11.23
CA GLU A 108 10.86 14.23 -10.41
C GLU A 108 10.79 13.00 -9.49
N LEU A 109 9.63 12.81 -8.82
CA LEU A 109 9.39 11.67 -7.93
C LEU A 109 9.23 10.36 -8.71
N VAL A 110 8.39 10.39 -9.75
CA VAL A 110 8.00 9.25 -10.59
C VAL A 110 8.26 9.61 -12.06
N PRO A 111 9.47 9.32 -12.60
CA PRO A 111 9.85 9.74 -13.96
C PRO A 111 8.95 9.25 -15.07
N SER A 112 8.28 8.12 -14.88
CA SER A 112 7.33 7.56 -15.85
C SER A 112 5.90 8.05 -15.63
N TYR A 113 5.67 9.06 -14.79
CA TYR A 113 4.33 9.56 -14.51
C TYR A 113 3.66 10.07 -15.80
N GLY A 114 2.46 9.55 -16.09
CA GLY A 114 1.73 9.83 -17.34
C GLY A 114 2.23 9.08 -18.57
N GLN A 115 3.16 8.13 -18.43
CA GLN A 115 3.75 7.36 -19.53
C GLN A 115 3.60 5.85 -19.33
N SER A 116 3.49 5.10 -20.42
CA SER A 116 3.39 3.65 -20.39
C SER A 116 4.77 3.00 -20.46
N LEU A 117 5.17 2.30 -19.41
CA LEU A 117 6.38 1.46 -19.40
C LEU A 117 6.22 0.15 -20.18
N VAL A 118 4.98 -0.21 -20.55
CA VAL A 118 4.69 -1.38 -21.38
C VAL A 118 4.98 -1.08 -22.85
N ASP A 119 4.64 0.12 -23.29
CA ASP A 119 4.75 0.53 -24.69
C ASP A 119 6.08 1.25 -25.00
N ASP A 120 6.77 1.77 -23.99
CA ASP A 120 8.07 2.46 -24.12
C ASP A 120 9.19 1.66 -23.44
N ALA A 121 9.86 0.82 -24.23
CA ALA A 121 10.96 -0.02 -23.78
C ALA A 121 12.19 0.80 -23.34
N GLU A 122 12.45 1.95 -23.97
CA GLU A 122 13.59 2.81 -23.64
C GLU A 122 13.38 3.47 -22.28
N LEU A 123 12.19 4.01 -22.05
CA LEU A 123 11.78 4.57 -20.76
C LEU A 123 11.83 3.52 -19.65
N LEU A 124 11.33 2.30 -19.89
CA LEU A 124 11.43 1.19 -18.94
C LEU A 124 12.87 0.91 -18.55
N HIS A 125 13.80 0.91 -19.52
CA HIS A 125 15.21 0.67 -19.24
C HIS A 125 15.80 1.77 -18.34
N LYS A 126 15.57 3.04 -18.68
CA LYS A 126 16.02 4.21 -17.90
C LYS A 126 15.48 4.19 -16.47
N VAL A 127 14.18 3.94 -16.30
CA VAL A 127 13.55 3.88 -14.97
C VAL A 127 14.13 2.73 -14.15
N ARG A 128 14.26 1.54 -14.75
CA ARG A 128 14.83 0.37 -14.06
C ARG A 128 16.27 0.61 -13.62
N GLU A 129 17.10 1.19 -14.48
CA GLU A 129 18.48 1.55 -14.15
C GLU A 129 18.53 2.52 -12.96
N ARG A 130 17.76 3.63 -13.04
CA ARG A 130 17.65 4.60 -11.94
C ARG A 130 17.26 3.92 -10.62
N THR A 131 16.19 3.11 -10.62
CA THR A 131 15.70 2.45 -9.41
C THR A 131 16.75 1.51 -8.81
N LEU A 132 17.41 0.69 -9.62
CA LEU A 132 18.43 -0.25 -9.13
C LEU A 132 19.62 0.49 -8.52
N SER A 133 20.09 1.56 -9.18
CA SER A 133 21.19 2.38 -8.68
C SER A 133 20.82 3.13 -7.39
N THR A 134 19.63 3.74 -7.33
CA THR A 134 19.15 4.46 -6.14
C THR A 134 18.99 3.53 -4.94
N LEU A 135 18.48 2.31 -5.14
CA LEU A 135 18.27 1.33 -4.08
C LEU A 135 19.50 0.46 -3.78
N LYS A 136 20.62 0.67 -4.48
CA LYS A 136 21.87 -0.11 -4.33
C LYS A 136 21.64 -1.62 -4.50
N LEU A 137 20.81 -1.97 -5.47
CA LEU A 137 20.53 -3.35 -5.86
C LEU A 137 21.44 -3.83 -7.00
N ARG A 138 22.43 -2.99 -7.35
CA ARG A 138 23.54 -3.24 -8.27
C ARG A 138 24.80 -2.61 -7.69
#